data_AF-A0A7Y3L3Y6-F1
#
_entry.id   AF-A0A7Y3L3Y6-F1
#
_cell.length_a   1.000
_cell.length_b   1.000
_cell.length_c   1.000
_cell.angle_alpha   90.00
_cell.angle_beta   90.00
_cell.angle_gamma   90.00
#
_symmetry.space_group_name_H-M   'P 1'
#
loop_
_entity.id
_entity.type
_entity.pdbx_description
1 polymer ?
#
loop_
_entity_poly.entity_id
_entity_poly.type
_entity_poly.pdbx_seq_one_letter_code
_entity_poly.pdbx_strand_id
1 'polypeptide(L)'
;EFDQVLLTFDTRGYKEIADHLRGKEAELRAQFGDRFQFAYVTEKPQSKAQVRADYNRLVEKYKTQPKGVMNIIDGVTYSRYVGLLHELKSHEDSVNRGETVLQAGRDFFEEIPLPDGTTKRRYITEFDAVVRAQDGTIILREDKSVRIPLPLEKVMQSTFLYKLDIYKKNQALIERSLGAPLNVRFSVDVGGRDRRAALQGLLVWTDPRQKALLEYLKAQGPILSEKYGFPVSFVFVNSHPNEDPNLFNQESVDTRAWEASQRRGGSSHGGGRRR
;
A
#
# COMPACT_ATOMS: atom_id res chain seq x y z
N GLU A 1 -16.97 17.96 25.34
CA GLU A 1 -17.69 17.30 24.23
C GLU A 1 -16.66 16.88 23.20
N PHE A 2 -16.73 15.65 22.68
CA PHE A 2 -15.80 15.19 21.64
C PHE A 2 -16.52 15.23 20.29
N ASP A 3 -15.87 15.83 19.30
CA ASP A 3 -16.41 16.04 17.96
C ASP A 3 -16.81 14.71 17.29
N GLN A 4 -17.92 14.75 16.54
CA GLN A 4 -18.36 13.65 15.67
C GLN A 4 -17.31 13.39 14.58
N VAL A 5 -16.99 12.12 14.35
CA VAL A 5 -15.99 11.68 13.36
C VAL A 5 -16.72 11.03 12.19
N LEU A 6 -16.63 11.66 11.01
CA LEU A 6 -17.16 11.11 9.76
C LEU A 6 -16.07 10.33 9.03
N LEU A 7 -16.26 9.02 8.91
CA LEU A 7 -15.40 8.12 8.17
C LEU A 7 -16.07 7.76 6.84
N THR A 8 -15.60 8.35 5.75
CA THR A 8 -16.11 8.03 4.41
C THR A 8 -15.32 6.86 3.84
N PHE A 9 -15.95 5.84 3.28
CA PHE A 9 -15.31 4.67 2.67
C PHE A 9 -15.69 4.57 1.19
N ASP A 10 -14.67 4.39 0.35
CA ASP A 10 -14.87 4.12 -1.07
C ASP A 10 -14.93 2.61 -1.25
N THR A 11 -16.12 2.10 -1.57
CA THR A 11 -16.39 0.65 -1.68
C THR A 11 -16.84 0.28 -3.09
N ARG A 12 -16.57 1.16 -4.06
CA ARG A 12 -17.00 1.00 -5.45
C ARG A 12 -16.39 -0.26 -6.08
N GLY A 13 -17.26 -1.16 -6.53
CA GLY A 13 -16.87 -2.41 -7.21
C GLY A 13 -16.50 -3.56 -6.27
N TYR A 14 -16.60 -3.37 -4.95
CA TYR A 14 -16.26 -4.37 -3.93
C TYR A 14 -17.38 -4.45 -2.90
N LYS A 15 -18.46 -5.13 -3.28
CA LYS A 15 -19.68 -5.25 -2.47
C LYS A 15 -19.39 -5.91 -1.11
N GLU A 16 -18.49 -6.86 -1.10
CA GLU A 16 -18.04 -7.62 0.06
C GLU A 16 -17.35 -6.70 1.09
N ILE A 17 -16.58 -5.72 0.62
CA ILE A 17 -15.93 -4.71 1.47
C ILE A 17 -16.98 -3.75 2.05
N ALA A 18 -17.97 -3.33 1.25
CA ALA A 18 -19.08 -2.51 1.74
C ALA A 18 -19.87 -3.23 2.84
N ASP A 19 -20.18 -4.51 2.62
CA ASP A 19 -20.97 -5.31 3.56
C ASP A 19 -20.17 -5.60 4.85
N HIS A 20 -18.86 -5.84 4.75
CA HIS A 20 -17.98 -5.96 5.92
C HIS A 20 -17.91 -4.66 6.74
N LEU A 21 -17.69 -3.53 6.08
CA LEU A 21 -17.57 -2.23 6.75
C LEU A 21 -18.88 -1.78 7.41
N ARG A 22 -20.05 -2.19 6.89
CA ARG A 22 -21.35 -1.98 7.54
C ARG A 22 -21.49 -2.80 8.82
N GLY A 23 -20.98 -4.03 8.82
CA GLY A 23 -20.84 -4.83 10.05
C GLY A 23 -20.00 -4.10 11.10
N LYS A 24 -18.86 -3.53 10.68
CA LYS A 24 -17.98 -2.75 11.56
C LYS A 24 -18.59 -1.44 12.06
N GLU A 25 -19.37 -0.74 11.25
CA GLU A 25 -20.15 0.42 11.69
C GLU A 25 -21.10 0.03 12.84
N ALA A 26 -21.81 -1.09 12.70
CA ALA A 26 -22.75 -1.55 13.73
C ALA A 26 -22.03 -1.89 15.04
N GLU A 27 -20.88 -2.57 14.96
CA GLU A 27 -20.02 -2.86 16.13
C GLU A 27 -19.55 -1.56 16.82
N LEU A 28 -19.04 -0.59 16.05
CA LEU A 28 -18.56 0.69 16.58
C LEU A 28 -19.69 1.53 17.16
N ARG A 29 -20.86 1.53 16.54
CA ARG A 29 -22.04 2.26 17.04
C ARG A 29 -22.55 1.66 18.35
N ALA A 30 -22.53 0.34 18.48
CA ALA A 30 -22.88 -0.33 19.74
C ALA A 30 -21.92 0.05 20.88
N GLN A 31 -20.63 0.24 20.56
CA GLN A 31 -19.61 0.54 21.56
C GLN A 31 -19.44 2.03 21.88
N PHE A 32 -19.64 2.92 20.90
CA PHE A 32 -19.29 4.34 20.99
C PHE A 32 -20.44 5.29 20.65
N GLY A 33 -21.67 4.78 20.47
CA GLY A 33 -22.83 5.56 20.05
C GLY A 33 -22.65 6.19 18.67
N ASP A 34 -23.34 7.30 18.42
CA ASP A 34 -23.30 8.01 17.12
C ASP A 34 -22.05 8.91 16.94
N ARG A 35 -20.98 8.61 17.68
CA ARG A 35 -19.72 9.36 17.58
C ARG A 35 -19.03 9.15 16.25
N PHE A 36 -19.13 7.95 15.67
CA PHE A 36 -18.53 7.59 14.39
C PHE A 36 -19.63 7.38 13.36
N GLN A 37 -19.64 8.22 12.32
CA GLN A 37 -20.56 8.07 11.19
C GLN A 37 -19.82 7.49 10.00
N PHE A 38 -20.37 6.45 9.40
CA PHE A 38 -19.80 5.85 8.19
C PHE A 38 -20.57 6.37 6.98
N ALA A 39 -19.84 6.90 6.00
CA ALA A 39 -20.42 7.30 4.72
C ALA A 39 -19.85 6.41 3.62
N TYR A 40 -20.69 5.74 2.84
CA TYR A 40 -20.25 4.81 1.81
C TYR A 40 -20.45 5.40 0.42
N VAL A 41 -19.38 5.46 -0.36
CA VAL A 41 -19.48 5.69 -1.79
C VAL A 41 -19.83 4.34 -2.43
N THR A 42 -21.12 4.11 -2.69
CA THR A 42 -21.66 2.85 -3.25
C THR A 42 -22.37 3.11 -4.60
N GLU A 43 -21.87 2.42 -5.64
CA GLU A 43 -22.32 2.26 -7.06
C GLU A 43 -22.88 3.48 -7.83
N LYS A 44 -22.52 3.78 -9.08
CA LYS A 44 -21.90 3.01 -10.17
C LYS A 44 -20.37 3.01 -10.15
N PRO A 45 -19.70 2.02 -10.77
CA PRO A 45 -18.31 2.20 -11.18
C PRO A 45 -18.25 3.48 -12.03
N GLN A 46 -17.73 4.55 -11.44
CA GLN A 46 -17.51 5.76 -12.18
C GLN A 46 -16.54 5.40 -13.30
N SER A 47 -16.94 5.66 -14.53
CA SER A 47 -16.00 5.60 -15.64
C SER A 47 -14.76 6.42 -15.25
N LYS A 48 -13.58 6.08 -15.78
CA LYS A 48 -12.36 6.88 -15.55
C LYS A 48 -12.60 8.38 -15.84
N ALA A 49 -13.52 8.67 -16.77
CA ALA A 49 -13.98 10.01 -17.08
C ALA A 49 -14.76 10.68 -15.92
N GLN A 50 -15.63 9.96 -15.22
CA GLN A 50 -16.37 10.48 -14.06
C GLN A 50 -15.49 10.66 -12.82
N VAL A 51 -14.56 9.73 -12.55
CA VAL A 51 -13.58 9.92 -11.47
C VAL A 51 -12.72 11.16 -11.74
N ARG A 52 -12.29 11.35 -12.99
CA ARG A 52 -11.56 12.54 -13.42
C ARG A 52 -12.42 13.81 -13.34
N ALA A 53 -13.71 13.74 -13.65
CA ALA A 53 -14.62 14.88 -13.54
C ALA A 53 -14.84 15.29 -12.07
N ASP A 54 -15.06 14.33 -11.17
CA ASP A 54 -15.19 14.61 -9.74
C ASP A 54 -13.89 15.10 -9.13
N TYR A 55 -12.75 14.55 -9.56
CA TYR A 55 -11.43 15.07 -9.20
C TYR A 55 -11.29 16.53 -9.62
N ASN A 56 -11.54 16.86 -10.89
CA ASN A 56 -11.47 18.22 -11.39
C ASN A 56 -12.43 19.16 -10.64
N ARG A 57 -13.62 18.69 -10.29
CA ARG A 57 -14.61 19.44 -9.50
C ARG A 57 -14.12 19.73 -8.08
N LEU A 58 -13.51 18.75 -7.41
CA LEU A 58 -12.95 18.91 -6.06
C LEU A 58 -11.71 19.82 -6.09
N VAL A 59 -10.81 19.63 -7.05
CA VAL A 59 -9.66 20.52 -7.29
C VAL A 59 -10.14 21.94 -7.50
N GLU A 60 -11.11 22.16 -8.38
CA GLU A 60 -11.64 23.51 -8.66
C GLU A 60 -12.31 24.14 -7.44
N LYS A 61 -13.06 23.33 -6.67
CA LYS A 61 -13.71 23.78 -5.43
C LYS A 61 -12.70 24.17 -4.34
N TYR A 62 -11.55 23.50 -4.28
CA TYR A 62 -10.59 23.65 -3.20
C TYR A 62 -9.26 24.30 -3.63
N LYS A 63 -9.12 24.76 -4.89
CA LYS A 63 -7.87 25.36 -5.41
C LYS A 63 -7.42 26.63 -4.69
N THR A 64 -8.34 27.33 -4.03
CA THR A 64 -8.06 28.54 -3.25
C THR A 64 -7.82 28.24 -1.77
N GLN A 65 -7.99 26.98 -1.35
CA GLN A 65 -7.72 26.57 0.02
C GLN A 65 -6.21 26.36 0.25
N PRO A 66 -5.74 26.41 1.51
CA PRO A 66 -4.33 26.20 1.83
C PRO A 66 -3.82 24.87 1.25
N LYS A 67 -2.55 24.84 0.80
CA LYS A 67 -1.87 23.64 0.23
C LYS A 67 -2.13 22.34 1.01
N GLY A 68 -2.29 22.43 2.33
CA GLY A 68 -2.62 21.29 3.19
C GLY A 68 -3.92 20.57 2.83
N VAL A 69 -4.99 21.31 2.46
CA VAL A 69 -6.30 20.72 2.12
C VAL A 69 -6.24 19.96 0.80
N MET A 70 -5.53 20.50 -0.19
CA MET A 70 -5.28 19.82 -1.46
C MET A 70 -4.45 18.54 -1.29
N ASN A 71 -3.41 18.59 -0.46
CA ASN A 71 -2.60 17.41 -0.12
C ASN A 71 -3.41 16.32 0.62
N ILE A 72 -4.41 16.71 1.42
CA ILE A 72 -5.32 15.76 2.09
C ILE A 72 -6.24 15.07 1.08
N ILE A 73 -6.82 15.81 0.13
CA ILE A 73 -7.71 15.23 -0.90
C ILE A 73 -6.95 14.28 -1.83
N ASP A 74 -5.77 14.71 -2.27
CA ASP A 74 -4.86 13.88 -3.08
C ASP A 74 -4.39 12.66 -2.27
N GLY A 75 -3.99 12.88 -1.02
CA GLY A 75 -3.56 11.83 -0.10
C GLY A 75 -4.64 10.78 0.17
N VAL A 76 -5.88 11.18 0.44
CA VAL A 76 -7.00 10.27 0.73
C VAL A 76 -7.39 9.45 -0.50
N THR A 77 -7.41 10.07 -1.69
CA THR A 77 -7.80 9.37 -2.93
C THR A 77 -6.70 8.43 -3.42
N TYR A 78 -5.44 8.89 -3.34
CA TYR A 78 -4.28 8.09 -3.70
C TYR A 78 -4.09 6.93 -2.71
N SER A 79 -4.15 7.19 -1.40
CA SER A 79 -4.03 6.18 -0.35
C SER A 79 -5.12 5.10 -0.49
N ARG A 80 -6.37 5.49 -0.75
CA ARG A 80 -7.47 4.50 -0.80
C ARG A 80 -7.47 3.62 -2.03
N TYR A 81 -7.16 4.17 -3.21
CA TYR A 81 -7.16 3.35 -4.43
C TYR A 81 -5.84 2.62 -4.63
N VAL A 82 -4.70 3.31 -4.48
CA VAL A 82 -3.38 2.72 -4.69
C VAL A 82 -2.96 1.88 -3.49
N GLY A 83 -3.25 2.32 -2.26
CA GLY A 83 -2.96 1.56 -1.04
C GLY A 83 -3.78 0.27 -0.97
N LEU A 84 -5.11 0.34 -1.11
CA LEU A 84 -5.95 -0.87 -1.09
C LEU A 84 -5.60 -1.85 -2.20
N LEU A 85 -5.37 -1.36 -3.42
CA LEU A 85 -4.97 -2.24 -4.53
C LEU A 85 -3.60 -2.89 -4.25
N HIS A 86 -2.69 -2.14 -3.61
CA HIS A 86 -1.41 -2.66 -3.18
C HIS A 86 -1.55 -3.74 -2.11
N GLU A 87 -2.35 -3.51 -1.07
CA GLU A 87 -2.66 -4.50 -0.03
C GLU A 87 -3.26 -5.78 -0.62
N LEU A 88 -4.24 -5.66 -1.52
CA LEU A 88 -4.86 -6.81 -2.19
C LEU A 88 -3.85 -7.61 -3.02
N LYS A 89 -3.01 -6.92 -3.81
CA LYS A 89 -1.95 -7.56 -4.61
C LYS A 89 -0.87 -8.17 -3.75
N SER A 90 -0.57 -7.53 -2.62
CA SER A 90 0.26 -8.06 -1.56
C SER A 90 -0.27 -9.40 -1.07
N HIS A 91 -1.53 -9.45 -0.66
CA HIS A 91 -2.14 -10.67 -0.13
C HIS A 91 -2.17 -11.78 -1.17
N GLU A 92 -2.48 -11.46 -2.43
CA GLU A 92 -2.37 -12.40 -3.55
C GLU A 92 -0.94 -12.98 -3.68
N ASP A 93 0.10 -12.13 -3.62
CA ASP A 93 1.50 -12.58 -3.60
C ASP A 93 1.82 -13.49 -2.40
N SER A 94 1.29 -13.21 -1.21
CA SER A 94 1.42 -14.11 -0.04
C SER A 94 0.81 -15.49 -0.31
N VAL A 95 -0.42 -15.53 -0.82
CA VAL A 95 -1.10 -16.79 -1.14
C VAL A 95 -0.32 -17.57 -2.20
N ASN A 96 0.20 -16.90 -3.22
CA ASN A 96 1.03 -17.51 -4.26
C ASN A 96 2.36 -18.07 -3.72
N ARG A 97 2.90 -17.50 -2.64
CA ARG A 97 4.05 -18.02 -1.89
C ARG A 97 3.69 -19.15 -0.93
N GLY A 98 2.43 -19.57 -0.88
CA GLY A 98 1.93 -20.58 0.04
C GLY A 98 1.81 -20.10 1.49
N GLU A 99 1.75 -18.78 1.70
CA GLU A 99 1.55 -18.18 3.02
C GLU A 99 0.07 -18.10 3.37
N THR A 100 -0.25 -18.22 4.66
CA THR A 100 -1.62 -18.07 5.17
C THR A 100 -1.79 -16.70 5.80
N VAL A 101 -2.73 -15.90 5.30
CA VAL A 101 -3.12 -14.64 5.95
C VAL A 101 -3.93 -14.98 7.21
N LEU A 102 -3.37 -14.68 8.38
CA LEU A 102 -4.03 -14.91 9.67
C LEU A 102 -4.95 -13.76 10.04
N GLN A 103 -4.51 -12.53 9.77
CA GLN A 103 -5.22 -11.29 10.07
C GLN A 103 -4.88 -10.23 9.02
N ALA A 104 -5.81 -9.31 8.72
CA ALA A 104 -5.62 -8.16 7.85
C ALA A 104 -6.27 -6.91 8.49
N GLY A 105 -5.66 -5.74 8.32
CA GLY A 105 -6.15 -4.44 8.77
C GLY A 105 -6.44 -4.37 10.27
N ARG A 106 -5.41 -4.54 11.11
CA ARG A 106 -5.56 -4.64 12.57
C ARG A 106 -4.97 -3.44 13.29
N ASP A 107 -5.82 -2.68 13.98
CA ASP A 107 -5.38 -1.75 15.00
C ASP A 107 -4.83 -2.50 16.23
N PHE A 108 -3.67 -2.07 16.69
CA PHE A 108 -2.98 -2.58 17.87
C PHE A 108 -3.05 -1.58 19.01
N PHE A 109 -3.66 -2.04 20.11
CA PHE A 109 -3.85 -1.27 21.33
C PHE A 109 -3.16 -1.97 22.49
N GLU A 110 -2.61 -1.18 23.39
CA GLU A 110 -2.24 -1.64 24.72
C GLU A 110 -3.43 -1.47 25.67
N GLU A 111 -3.63 -2.47 26.52
CA GLU A 111 -4.62 -2.45 27.59
C GLU A 111 -3.98 -1.94 28.87
N ILE A 112 -4.53 -0.85 29.42
CA ILE A 112 -4.07 -0.20 30.64
C ILE A 112 -5.15 -0.39 31.71
N PRO A 113 -4.91 -1.23 32.73
CA PRO A 113 -5.86 -1.38 33.83
C PRO A 113 -5.95 -0.08 34.62
N LEU A 114 -7.16 0.28 35.02
CA LEU A 114 -7.47 1.46 35.82
C LEU A 114 -7.76 1.05 37.28
N PRO A 115 -7.59 1.96 38.26
CA PRO A 115 -7.80 1.65 39.68
C PRO A 115 -9.21 1.18 40.04
N ASP A 116 -10.21 1.53 39.23
CA ASP A 116 -11.62 1.14 39.40
C ASP A 116 -11.93 -0.27 38.83
N GLY A 117 -10.90 -1.00 38.40
CA GLY A 117 -11.04 -2.33 37.79
C GLY A 117 -11.42 -2.31 36.31
N THR A 118 -11.60 -1.14 35.70
CA THR A 118 -11.83 -1.02 34.25
C THR A 118 -10.51 -1.00 33.47
N THR A 119 -10.58 -1.06 32.14
CA THR A 119 -9.39 -1.04 31.27
C THR A 119 -9.52 0.05 30.22
N LYS A 120 -8.48 0.87 30.08
CA LYS A 120 -8.34 1.86 29.01
C LYS A 120 -7.49 1.30 27.89
N ARG A 121 -7.91 1.48 26.64
CA ARG A 121 -7.12 1.10 25.46
C ARG A 121 -6.30 2.30 24.98
N ARG A 122 -4.98 2.15 24.88
CA ARG A 122 -4.08 3.13 24.26
C ARG A 122 -3.68 2.62 22.88
N TYR A 123 -3.95 3.40 21.84
CA TYR A 123 -3.51 3.08 20.49
C TYR A 123 -1.98 3.08 20.40
N ILE A 124 -1.41 2.05 19.79
CA ILE A 124 0.04 1.90 19.58
C ILE A 124 0.39 2.06 18.11
N THR A 125 -0.25 1.26 17.24
CA THR A 125 -0.03 1.24 15.79
C THR A 125 -1.13 0.44 15.11
N GLU A 126 -1.17 0.45 13.79
CA GLU A 126 -1.89 -0.51 12.96
C GLU A 126 -0.89 -1.49 12.31
N PHE A 127 -1.40 -2.66 11.92
CA PHE A 127 -0.74 -3.66 11.09
C PHE A 127 -1.56 -3.87 9.82
N ASP A 128 -0.90 -3.84 8.66
CA ASP A 128 -1.58 -4.08 7.38
C ASP A 128 -2.00 -5.56 7.29
N ALA A 129 -1.11 -6.51 7.64
CA ALA A 129 -1.48 -7.91 7.82
C ALA A 129 -0.55 -8.70 8.76
N VAL A 130 -1.03 -9.85 9.22
CA VAL A 130 -0.23 -10.90 9.87
C VAL A 130 -0.36 -12.16 9.04
N VAL A 131 0.77 -12.70 8.58
CA VAL A 131 0.83 -13.89 7.73
C VAL A 131 1.67 -14.98 8.38
N ARG A 132 1.36 -16.23 8.05
CA ARG A 132 2.15 -17.41 8.43
C ARG A 132 2.80 -17.99 7.19
N ALA A 133 4.12 -18.06 7.19
CA ALA A 133 4.89 -18.72 6.14
C ALA A 133 4.78 -20.26 6.25
N GLN A 134 5.22 -20.96 5.20
CA GLN A 134 5.13 -22.43 5.12
C GLN A 134 5.93 -23.15 6.22
N ASP A 135 7.01 -22.53 6.69
CA ASP A 135 7.83 -23.01 7.80
C ASP A 135 7.22 -22.74 9.19
N GLY A 136 6.04 -22.13 9.24
CA GLY A 136 5.35 -21.74 10.47
C GLY A 136 5.72 -20.36 11.01
N THR A 137 6.67 -19.65 10.39
CA THR A 137 7.10 -18.31 10.81
C THR A 137 5.93 -17.33 10.71
N ILE A 138 5.67 -16.60 11.81
CA ILE A 138 4.69 -15.50 11.83
C ILE A 138 5.37 -14.21 11.43
N ILE A 139 4.79 -13.53 10.45
CA ILE A 139 5.33 -12.33 9.82
C ILE A 139 4.29 -11.22 9.93
N LEU A 140 4.68 -10.11 10.53
CA LEU A 140 3.97 -8.85 10.48
C LEU A 140 4.30 -8.18 9.15
N ARG A 141 3.28 -8.00 8.31
CA ARG A 141 3.40 -7.42 6.99
C ARG A 141 2.94 -5.98 6.99
N GLU A 142 3.72 -5.12 6.34
CA GLU A 142 3.38 -3.73 6.07
C GLU A 142 3.44 -3.45 4.57
N ASP A 143 2.34 -2.96 4.02
CA ASP A 143 2.15 -2.68 2.61
C ASP A 143 2.39 -1.18 2.35
N LYS A 144 3.37 -0.86 1.49
CA LYS A 144 3.83 0.52 1.27
C LYS A 144 4.01 0.83 -0.22
N SER A 145 3.31 1.84 -0.71
CA SER A 145 3.53 2.39 -2.06
C SER A 145 4.44 3.61 -2.00
N VAL A 146 5.58 3.56 -2.69
CA VAL A 146 6.58 4.63 -2.80
C VAL A 146 6.79 5.09 -4.24
N ARG A 147 5.72 5.04 -5.07
CA ARG A 147 5.75 5.44 -6.49
C ARG A 147 6.06 6.92 -6.74
N ILE A 148 5.90 7.78 -5.72
CA ILE A 148 6.24 9.21 -5.82
C ILE A 148 7.76 9.35 -5.64
N PRO A 149 8.48 9.92 -6.61
CA PRO A 149 9.92 10.06 -6.51
C PRO A 149 10.26 11.11 -5.45
N LEU A 150 10.72 10.64 -4.30
CA LEU A 150 11.24 11.43 -3.18
C LEU A 150 12.71 11.05 -2.94
N PRO A 151 13.51 11.90 -2.26
CA PRO A 151 14.84 11.52 -1.81
C PRO A 151 14.81 10.25 -0.96
N LEU A 152 15.81 9.39 -1.10
CA LEU A 152 15.87 8.07 -0.46
C LEU A 152 15.74 8.16 1.06
N GLU A 153 16.45 9.10 1.67
CA GLU A 153 16.45 9.33 3.11
C GLU A 153 15.06 9.72 3.61
N LYS A 154 14.34 10.52 2.81
CA LYS A 154 12.98 10.93 3.13
C LYS A 154 12.01 9.76 3.05
N VAL A 155 12.12 8.93 2.01
CA VAL A 155 11.31 7.70 1.88
C VAL A 155 11.56 6.78 3.07
N MET A 156 12.83 6.55 3.43
CA MET A 156 13.21 5.73 4.58
C MET A 156 12.59 6.23 5.87
N GLN A 157 12.79 7.51 6.18
CA GLN A 157 12.31 8.09 7.42
C GLN A 157 10.79 8.07 7.53
N SER A 158 10.08 8.47 6.47
CA SER A 158 8.62 8.61 6.52
C SER A 158 7.86 7.30 6.37
N THR A 159 8.47 6.27 5.79
CA THR A 159 7.74 5.06 5.36
C THR A 159 8.13 3.84 6.18
N PHE A 160 9.42 3.69 6.52
CA PHE A 160 9.94 2.45 7.09
C PHE A 160 10.46 2.64 8.52
N LEU A 161 11.38 3.59 8.73
CA LEU A 161 12.08 3.74 10.01
C LEU A 161 11.14 4.10 11.16
N TYR A 162 10.18 5.01 10.93
CA TYR A 162 9.19 5.38 11.94
C TYR A 162 8.39 4.17 12.47
N LYS A 163 7.95 3.27 11.56
CA LYS A 163 7.22 2.05 11.94
C LYS A 163 8.11 1.07 12.71
N LEU A 164 9.36 0.88 12.25
CA LEU A 164 10.32 0.02 12.93
C LEU A 164 10.69 0.53 14.33
N ASP A 165 10.83 1.85 14.50
CA ASP A 165 11.07 2.48 15.81
C ASP A 165 9.90 2.21 16.77
N ILE A 166 8.66 2.30 16.29
CA ILE A 166 7.46 1.95 17.06
C ILE A 166 7.47 0.47 17.44
N TYR A 167 7.76 -0.42 16.49
CA TYR A 167 7.78 -1.85 16.78
C TYR A 167 8.86 -2.21 17.78
N LYS A 168 10.05 -1.62 17.66
CA LYS A 168 11.13 -1.86 18.62
C LYS A 168 10.75 -1.43 20.02
N LYS A 169 10.15 -0.24 20.14
CA LYS A 169 9.68 0.28 21.43
C LYS A 169 8.62 -0.62 22.08
N ASN A 170 7.80 -1.30 21.27
CA ASN A 170 6.68 -2.12 21.74
C ASN A 170 6.88 -3.62 21.49
N GLN A 171 8.11 -4.07 21.27
CA GLN A 171 8.41 -5.41 20.73
C GLN A 171 7.76 -6.51 21.56
N ALA A 172 7.96 -6.52 22.89
CA ALA A 172 7.41 -7.54 23.77
C ALA A 172 5.87 -7.59 23.80
N LEU A 173 5.20 -6.44 23.63
CA LEU A 173 3.74 -6.37 23.57
C LEU A 173 3.23 -6.92 22.23
N ILE A 174 3.92 -6.58 21.13
CA ILE A 174 3.60 -7.07 19.79
C ILE A 174 3.81 -8.58 19.73
N GLU A 175 4.96 -9.09 20.17
CA GLU A 175 5.27 -10.52 20.17
C GLU A 175 4.25 -11.33 20.99
N ARG A 176 3.83 -10.81 22.15
CA ARG A 176 2.75 -11.42 22.95
C ARG A 176 1.43 -11.48 22.18
N SER A 177 1.08 -10.42 21.45
CA SER A 177 -0.14 -10.35 20.64
C SER A 177 -0.11 -11.25 19.41
N LEU A 178 1.08 -11.44 18.82
CA LEU A 178 1.31 -12.35 17.70
C LEU A 178 1.40 -13.82 18.16
N GLY A 179 1.77 -14.06 19.41
CA GLY A 179 2.11 -15.39 19.93
C GLY A 179 3.40 -15.96 19.34
N ALA A 180 4.28 -15.10 18.83
CA ALA A 180 5.51 -15.48 18.11
C ALA A 180 6.56 -14.34 18.15
N PRO A 181 7.84 -14.64 17.92
CA PRO A 181 8.88 -13.62 17.73
C PRO A 181 8.53 -12.66 16.58
N LEU A 182 8.91 -11.40 16.73
CA LEU A 182 8.60 -10.38 15.74
C LEU A 182 9.43 -10.60 14.47
N ASN A 183 8.76 -10.78 13.33
CA ASN A 183 9.37 -10.73 12.00
C ASN A 183 8.61 -9.71 11.17
N VAL A 184 9.29 -8.74 10.57
CA VAL A 184 8.66 -7.68 9.78
C VAL A 184 9.01 -7.83 8.32
N ARG A 185 7.98 -7.77 7.46
CA ARG A 185 8.17 -7.74 6.01
C ARG A 185 7.41 -6.57 5.41
N PHE A 186 8.14 -5.70 4.73
CA PHE A 186 7.55 -4.66 3.92
C PHE A 186 7.25 -5.20 2.52
N SER A 187 6.00 -5.07 2.07
CA SER A 187 5.67 -5.23 0.66
C SER A 187 5.64 -3.87 0.00
N VAL A 188 6.47 -3.68 -1.02
CA VAL A 188 6.75 -2.34 -1.57
C VAL A 188 6.41 -2.26 -3.04
N ASP A 189 5.61 -1.26 -3.42
CA ASP A 189 5.46 -0.83 -4.81
C ASP A 189 6.27 0.45 -5.06
N VAL A 190 7.31 0.34 -5.87
CA VAL A 190 8.24 1.43 -6.20
C VAL A 190 7.86 2.23 -7.45
N GLY A 191 6.93 1.77 -8.29
CA GLY A 191 6.54 2.51 -9.50
C GLY A 191 7.65 2.66 -10.56
N GLY A 192 7.68 3.79 -11.27
CA GLY A 192 8.84 4.24 -12.06
C GLY A 192 9.20 3.52 -13.36
N ARG A 193 8.34 2.64 -13.88
CA ARG A 193 8.61 1.79 -15.07
C ARG A 193 7.82 2.22 -16.31
N ASP A 194 8.29 1.77 -17.49
CA ASP A 194 7.57 1.90 -18.75
C ASP A 194 6.31 1.03 -18.73
N ARG A 195 5.16 1.68 -18.83
CA ARG A 195 3.87 0.99 -18.76
C ARG A 195 3.62 0.05 -19.95
N ARG A 196 4.14 0.36 -21.14
CA ARG A 196 3.93 -0.48 -22.34
C ARG A 196 4.73 -1.76 -22.25
N ALA A 197 5.98 -1.66 -21.78
CA ALA A 197 6.83 -2.81 -21.49
C ALA A 197 6.21 -3.67 -20.36
N ALA A 198 5.72 -3.02 -19.29
CA ALA A 198 5.13 -3.72 -18.15
C ALA A 198 3.89 -4.53 -18.50
N LEU A 199 3.03 -4.04 -19.41
CA LEU A 199 1.89 -4.80 -19.94
C LEU A 199 2.29 -6.04 -20.75
N GLN A 200 3.55 -6.10 -21.21
CA GLN A 200 4.14 -7.26 -21.87
C GLN A 200 4.94 -8.13 -20.90
N GLY A 201 4.85 -7.84 -19.59
CA GLY A 201 5.61 -8.54 -18.56
C GLY A 201 7.10 -8.23 -18.57
N LEU A 202 7.53 -7.08 -19.10
CA LEU A 202 8.94 -6.66 -19.15
C LEU A 202 9.20 -5.49 -18.22
N LEU A 203 10.23 -5.60 -17.38
CA LEU A 203 10.66 -4.50 -16.51
C LEU A 203 11.61 -3.56 -17.28
N VAL A 204 11.09 -2.43 -17.74
CA VAL A 204 11.90 -1.34 -18.30
C VAL A 204 11.76 -0.12 -17.38
N TRP A 205 12.88 0.41 -16.90
CA TRP A 205 12.87 1.57 -16.02
C TRP A 205 12.79 2.88 -16.83
N THR A 206 11.86 3.75 -16.42
CA THR A 206 11.73 5.12 -16.99
C THR A 206 12.16 6.19 -15.99
N ASP A 207 12.11 5.90 -14.69
CA ASP A 207 12.63 6.79 -13.64
C ASP A 207 13.85 6.13 -12.96
N PRO A 208 15.08 6.62 -13.20
CA PRO A 208 16.28 6.06 -12.58
C PRO A 208 16.28 6.19 -11.05
N ARG A 209 15.52 7.14 -10.47
CA ARG A 209 15.42 7.31 -9.01
C ARG A 209 14.63 6.17 -8.38
N GLN A 210 13.59 5.67 -9.05
CA GLN A 210 12.81 4.54 -8.55
C GLN A 210 13.57 3.21 -8.68
N LYS A 211 14.37 3.06 -9.75
CA LYS A 211 15.34 1.96 -9.85
C LYS A 211 16.32 1.99 -8.68
N ALA A 212 16.91 3.15 -8.40
CA ALA A 212 17.84 3.33 -7.29
C ALA A 212 17.20 3.05 -5.93
N LEU A 213 15.95 3.47 -5.73
CA LEU A 213 15.19 3.17 -4.50
C LEU A 213 14.99 1.68 -4.28
N LEU A 214 14.58 0.94 -5.31
CA LEU A 214 14.39 -0.51 -5.22
C LEU A 214 15.69 -1.22 -4.82
N GLU A 215 16.80 -0.90 -5.48
CA GLU A 215 18.11 -1.50 -5.17
C GLU A 215 18.60 -1.11 -3.77
N TYR A 216 18.36 0.15 -3.37
CA TYR A 216 18.65 0.59 -2.02
C TYR A 216 17.85 -0.20 -0.97
N LEU A 217 16.54 -0.36 -1.16
CA LEU A 217 15.68 -1.10 -0.22
C LEU A 217 16.07 -2.59 -0.11
N LYS A 218 16.45 -3.24 -1.22
CA LYS A 218 17.00 -4.61 -1.20
C LYS A 218 18.20 -4.72 -0.27
N ALA A 219 19.11 -3.75 -0.30
CA ALA A 219 20.30 -3.74 0.54
C ALA A 219 20.02 -3.39 2.02
N GLN A 220 18.91 -2.68 2.31
CA GLN A 220 18.59 -2.26 3.67
C GLN A 220 18.09 -3.37 4.59
N GLY A 221 17.49 -4.45 4.07
CA GLY A 221 16.89 -5.51 4.89
C GLY A 221 17.81 -6.06 6.00
N PRO A 222 19.02 -6.55 5.67
CA PRO A 222 19.98 -7.03 6.65
C PRO A 222 20.43 -5.95 7.65
N ILE A 223 20.70 -4.72 7.17
CA ILE A 223 21.15 -3.59 7.99
C ILE A 223 20.08 -3.22 9.03
N LEU A 224 18.82 -3.16 8.61
CA LEU A 224 17.70 -2.88 9.50
C LEU A 224 17.46 -4.02 10.48
N SER A 225 17.62 -5.27 10.04
CA SER A 225 17.49 -6.45 10.90
C SER A 225 18.49 -6.41 12.06
N GLU A 226 19.75 -6.09 11.74
CA GLU A 226 20.81 -5.91 12.74
C GLU A 226 20.50 -4.75 13.68
N LYS A 227 20.15 -3.57 13.15
CA LYS A 227 19.85 -2.36 13.93
C LYS A 227 18.71 -2.59 14.93
N TYR A 228 17.64 -3.23 14.50
CA TYR A 228 16.41 -3.37 15.31
C TYR A 228 16.38 -4.65 16.15
N GLY A 229 17.25 -5.63 15.86
CA GLY A 229 17.34 -6.88 16.60
C GLY A 229 16.16 -7.84 16.37
N PHE A 230 15.52 -7.73 15.21
CA PHE A 230 14.49 -8.65 14.72
C PHE A 230 14.52 -8.67 13.18
N PRO A 231 14.12 -9.77 12.50
CA PRO A 231 14.17 -9.85 11.04
C PRO A 231 13.32 -8.78 10.35
N VAL A 232 13.93 -8.08 9.40
CA VAL A 232 13.32 -7.08 8.52
C VAL A 232 13.62 -7.47 7.07
N SER A 233 12.58 -7.62 6.26
CA SER A 233 12.71 -7.96 4.84
C SER A 233 11.83 -7.09 3.96
N PHE A 234 12.17 -7.04 2.68
CA PHE A 234 11.40 -6.35 1.65
C PHE A 234 11.00 -7.35 0.57
N VAL A 235 9.74 -7.34 0.18
CA VAL A 235 9.24 -7.98 -1.04
C VAL A 235 8.68 -6.90 -1.95
N PHE A 236 8.92 -7.01 -3.25
CA PHE A 236 8.52 -6.00 -4.21
C PHE A 236 7.33 -6.52 -5.00
N VAL A 237 6.23 -5.77 -4.93
CA VAL A 237 4.96 -6.13 -5.58
C VAL A 237 4.55 -4.97 -6.48
N ASN A 238 4.32 -5.27 -7.75
CA ASN A 238 3.74 -4.31 -8.69
C ASN A 238 2.23 -4.34 -8.56
N SER A 239 1.65 -3.29 -7.98
CA SER A 239 0.20 -3.22 -7.77
C SER A 239 -0.52 -2.40 -8.85
N HIS A 240 0.05 -2.27 -10.05
CA HIS A 240 -0.73 -1.72 -11.16
C HIS A 240 -1.69 -2.76 -11.76
N PRO A 241 -2.92 -2.36 -12.10
CA PRO A 241 -3.88 -3.28 -12.72
C PRO A 241 -3.37 -3.84 -14.04
N ASN A 242 -3.61 -5.14 -14.26
CA ASN A 242 -3.30 -5.88 -15.50
C ASN A 242 -1.81 -5.98 -15.84
N GLU A 243 -0.95 -5.78 -14.87
CA GLU A 243 0.49 -6.01 -15.01
C GLU A 243 0.92 -7.17 -14.10
N ASP A 244 2.07 -7.78 -14.39
CA ASP A 244 2.62 -8.84 -13.56
C ASP A 244 2.95 -8.32 -12.14
N PRO A 245 2.38 -8.90 -11.06
CA PRO A 245 2.72 -8.50 -9.69
C PRO A 245 4.19 -8.74 -9.32
N ASN A 246 4.85 -9.69 -9.98
CA ASN A 246 6.26 -10.02 -9.76
C ASN A 246 7.23 -9.22 -10.63
N LEU A 247 6.73 -8.24 -11.39
CA LEU A 247 7.52 -7.50 -12.37
C LEU A 247 8.83 -6.91 -11.81
N PHE A 248 8.80 -6.39 -10.57
CA PHE A 248 9.97 -5.81 -9.91
C PHE A 248 11.05 -6.82 -9.51
N ASN A 249 10.74 -8.11 -9.54
CA ASN A 249 11.66 -9.21 -9.22
C ASN A 249 12.26 -9.84 -10.48
N GLN A 250 11.95 -9.33 -11.67
CA GLN A 250 12.51 -9.78 -12.94
C GLN A 250 13.80 -9.02 -13.31
N GLU A 251 14.56 -9.57 -14.25
CA GLU A 251 15.68 -8.85 -14.86
C GLU A 251 15.19 -7.65 -15.68
N SER A 252 15.85 -6.49 -15.51
CA SER A 252 15.46 -5.29 -16.25
C SER A 252 15.99 -5.30 -17.67
N VAL A 253 15.14 -4.95 -18.64
CA VAL A 253 15.55 -4.71 -20.02
C VAL A 253 16.09 -3.29 -20.17
N ASP A 254 17.19 -3.13 -20.92
CA ASP A 254 17.77 -1.82 -21.20
C ASP A 254 16.78 -0.93 -21.98
N THR A 255 16.61 0.31 -21.52
CA THR A 255 15.64 1.26 -22.08
C THR A 255 15.93 1.58 -23.54
N ARG A 256 17.20 1.69 -23.94
CA ARG A 256 17.55 2.01 -25.35
C ARG A 256 17.30 0.81 -26.26
N ALA A 257 17.61 -0.40 -25.79
CA ALA A 257 17.30 -1.63 -26.52
C ALA A 257 15.79 -1.79 -26.71
N TRP A 258 15.01 -1.53 -25.67
CA TRP A 258 13.55 -1.51 -25.73
C TRP A 258 13.05 -0.49 -26.76
N GLU A 259 13.45 0.78 -26.66
CA GLU A 259 13.04 1.83 -27.60
C GLU A 259 13.40 1.50 -29.07
N ALA A 260 14.58 0.93 -29.29
CA ALA A 260 15.02 0.51 -30.62
C ALA A 260 14.13 -0.61 -31.20
N SER A 261 13.70 -1.56 -30.37
CA SER A 261 12.79 -2.64 -30.80
C SER A 261 11.44 -2.10 -31.26
N GLN A 262 10.92 -1.08 -30.58
CA GLN A 262 9.63 -0.47 -30.90
C GLN A 262 9.66 0.30 -32.24
N ARG A 263 10.79 0.91 -32.59
CA ARG A 263 10.96 1.65 -33.86
C ARG A 263 10.98 0.72 -35.08
N ARG A 264 11.48 -0.51 -34.93
CA ARG A 264 11.59 -1.48 -36.04
C ARG A 264 10.25 -2.13 -36.41
N GLY A 265 9.28 -2.16 -35.51
CA GLY A 265 7.92 -2.68 -35.78
C GLY A 265 6.99 -1.73 -36.54
N GLY A 266 7.40 -0.48 -36.79
CA GLY A 266 6.54 0.58 -37.34
C GLY A 266 6.62 0.82 -38.86
N SER A 267 7.40 0.06 -39.61
CA SER A 267 7.58 0.30 -41.06
C SER A 267 7.81 -1.00 -41.84
N SER A 268 6.72 -1.59 -42.31
CA SER A 268 6.75 -2.47 -43.48
C SER A 268 5.41 -2.50 -44.21
N HIS A 269 4.75 -1.35 -44.39
CA HIS A 269 3.62 -1.22 -45.31
C HIS A 269 3.74 0.07 -46.12
N GLY A 270 4.02 -0.06 -47.43
CA GLY A 270 3.86 0.99 -48.44
C GLY A 270 5.16 1.69 -48.85
N GLY A 271 5.64 1.62 -50.09
CA GLY A 271 4.98 1.10 -51.28
C GLY A 271 5.96 0.78 -52.39
N GLY A 272 5.78 -0.41 -52.96
CA GLY A 272 6.11 -0.63 -54.36
C GLY A 272 5.19 0.24 -55.21
N ARG A 273 5.71 1.37 -55.69
CA ARG A 273 5.26 1.97 -56.94
C ARG A 273 6.43 1.95 -57.91
N ARG A 274 6.52 0.84 -58.67
CA ARG A 274 7.08 0.87 -60.01
C ARG A 274 5.98 1.35 -60.94
N ARG A 275 6.14 2.55 -61.49
CA ARG A 275 5.75 2.91 -62.85
C ARG A 275 6.79 3.88 -63.37
#